data_AF-A0A976J3H7-F1
#
_entry.id   AF-A0A976J3H7-F1
#
_cell.length_a   1.000
_cell.length_b   1.000
_cell.length_c   1.000
_cell.angle_alpha   90.00
_cell.angle_beta   90.00
_cell.angle_gamma   90.00
#
_symmetry.space_group_name_H-M   'P 1'
#
loop_
_entity.id
_entity.type
_entity.pdbx_description
1 polymer ?
#
loop_
_entity_poly.entity_id
_entity_poly.type
_entity_poly.pdbx_seq_one_letter_code
_entity_poly.pdbx_strand_id
1 'polypeptide(L)'
;MTRAPYRIHKLIQDMMRDPAAAARFATDPQPIFDQYEISPEEAALLDSGSMEAMTGLGVHPNLQMKYLRLRHSGGDGAKLVGAGPLDAYLDRLLER
;
A
#
# COMPACT_ATOMS: atom_id res chain seq x y z
N MET A 1 -6.05 -12.47 18.86
CA MET A 1 -5.89 -11.52 17.74
C MET A 1 -4.75 -12.03 16.88
N THR A 2 -5.01 -12.30 15.60
CA THR A 2 -3.96 -12.67 14.64
C THR A 2 -3.06 -11.46 14.41
N ARG A 3 -1.74 -11.67 14.42
CA ARG A 3 -0.75 -10.62 14.12
C ARG A 3 -0.23 -10.87 12.72
N ALA A 4 -0.30 -9.87 11.85
CA ALA A 4 0.29 -10.00 10.52
C ALA A 4 1.78 -10.32 10.60
N PRO A 5 2.28 -11.20 9.71
CA PRO A 5 3.71 -11.32 9.44
C PRO A 5 4.31 -9.95 9.14
N TYR A 6 5.49 -9.69 9.70
CA TYR A 6 6.18 -8.41 9.54
C TYR A 6 6.34 -7.99 8.07
N ARG A 7 6.60 -8.97 7.18
CA ARG A 7 6.76 -8.78 5.74
C ARG A 7 5.57 -8.11 5.05
N ILE A 8 4.33 -8.41 5.48
CA ILE A 8 3.12 -7.79 4.91
C ILE A 8 3.06 -6.31 5.26
N HIS A 9 3.32 -5.98 6.54
CA HIS A 9 3.38 -4.59 6.96
C HIS A 9 4.55 -3.83 6.31
N LYS A 10 5.70 -4.49 6.15
CA LYS A 10 6.87 -3.92 5.49
C LYS A 10 6.58 -3.61 4.01
N LEU A 11 5.98 -4.54 3.27
CA LEU A 11 5.54 -4.34 1.88
C LEU A 11 4.71 -3.06 1.75
N ILE A 12 3.66 -2.93 2.56
CA ILE A 12 2.76 -1.77 2.51
C ILE A 12 3.54 -0.47 2.78
N GLN A 13 4.44 -0.48 3.76
CA GLN A 13 5.22 0.71 4.11
C GLN A 13 6.26 1.08 3.05
N ASP A 14 6.89 0.10 2.42
CA ASP A 14 7.88 0.34 1.37
C ASP A 14 7.21 0.89 0.11
N MET A 15 6.04 0.36 -0.28
CA MET A 15 5.28 0.90 -1.41
C MET A 15 4.81 2.35 -1.14
N MET A 16 4.57 2.73 0.12
CA MET A 16 4.27 4.12 0.46
C MET A 16 5.48 5.07 0.35
N ARG A 17 6.70 4.55 0.16
CA ARG A 17 7.95 5.34 0.07
C ARG A 17 8.51 5.39 -1.34
N ASP A 18 8.17 4.42 -2.19
CA ASP A 18 8.64 4.33 -3.57
C ASP A 18 7.46 4.45 -4.53
N PRO A 19 7.22 5.64 -5.12
CA PRO A 19 6.14 5.86 -6.08
C PRO A 19 6.22 4.94 -7.31
N ALA A 20 7.44 4.60 -7.76
CA ALA A 20 7.62 3.78 -8.96
C ALA A 20 7.28 2.32 -8.66
N ALA A 21 7.69 1.81 -7.49
CA ALA A 21 7.29 0.49 -7.03
C ALA A 21 5.78 0.42 -6.75
N ALA A 22 5.19 1.45 -6.17
CA ALA A 22 3.74 1.55 -5.96
C ALA A 22 2.95 1.51 -7.27
N ALA A 23 3.41 2.22 -8.30
CA ALA A 23 2.78 2.21 -9.62
C ALA A 23 2.81 0.80 -10.24
N ARG A 24 3.94 0.09 -10.15
CA ARG A 24 4.04 -1.31 -10.58
C ARG A 24 3.13 -2.22 -9.77
N PHE A 25 3.13 -2.05 -8.45
CA PHE A 25 2.30 -2.83 -7.54
C PHE A 25 0.80 -2.65 -7.79
N ALA A 26 0.37 -1.47 -8.24
CA ALA A 26 -1.01 -1.23 -8.62
C ALA A 26 -1.41 -2.02 -9.88
N THR A 27 -0.51 -2.12 -10.86
CA THR A 27 -0.80 -2.77 -12.16
C THR A 27 -0.54 -4.28 -12.17
N ASP A 28 0.54 -4.71 -11.53
CA ASP A 28 1.01 -6.09 -11.48
C ASP A 28 1.63 -6.36 -10.10
N PRO A 29 0.85 -6.85 -9.13
CA PRO A 29 1.31 -7.03 -7.76
C PRO A 29 2.18 -8.28 -7.58
N GLN A 30 2.13 -9.25 -8.50
CA GLN A 30 2.74 -10.56 -8.30
C GLN A 30 4.27 -10.50 -8.11
N PRO A 31 5.04 -9.74 -8.93
CA PRO A 31 6.48 -9.63 -8.72
C PRO A 31 6.87 -9.02 -7.37
N ILE A 32 6.02 -8.15 -6.81
CA ILE A 32 6.23 -7.56 -5.48
C ILE A 32 5.86 -8.57 -4.40
N PHE A 33 4.78 -9.34 -4.56
CA PHE A 33 4.46 -10.42 -3.64
C PHE A 33 5.60 -11.44 -3.54
N ASP A 34 6.18 -11.84 -4.69
CA ASP A 34 7.31 -12.76 -4.74
C ASP A 34 8.53 -12.18 -4.00
N GLN A 35 8.84 -10.90 -4.16
CA GLN A 35 9.95 -10.22 -3.49
C GLN A 35 9.84 -10.25 -1.96
N TYR A 36 8.62 -10.17 -1.43
CA TYR A 36 8.35 -10.22 0.01
C TYR A 36 7.98 -11.63 0.48
N GLU A 37 8.12 -12.63 -0.40
CA GLU A 37 7.82 -14.05 -0.17
C GLU A 37 6.36 -14.31 0.23
N ILE A 38 5.44 -13.40 -0.11
CA ILE A 38 4.01 -13.51 0.25
C ILE A 38 3.45 -14.81 -0.31
N SER A 39 2.80 -15.61 0.55
CA SER A 39 2.30 -16.91 0.10
C SER A 39 1.14 -16.73 -0.88
N PRO A 40 0.84 -17.74 -1.72
CA PRO A 40 -0.31 -17.66 -2.62
C PRO A 40 -1.64 -17.42 -1.90
N GLU A 41 -1.80 -17.94 -0.70
CA GLU A 41 -2.99 -17.75 0.13
C GLU A 41 -3.09 -16.31 0.68
N GLU A 42 -1.98 -15.77 1.19
CA GLU A 42 -1.92 -14.38 1.64
C GLU A 42 -2.13 -13.41 0.48
N ALA A 43 -1.53 -13.70 -0.67
CA ALA A 43 -1.68 -12.91 -1.89
C ALA A 43 -3.14 -12.88 -2.35
N ALA A 44 -3.84 -14.02 -2.34
CA ALA A 44 -5.27 -14.07 -2.68
C ALA A 44 -6.13 -13.23 -1.72
N LEU A 45 -5.83 -13.27 -0.42
CA LEU A 45 -6.53 -12.45 0.59
C LEU A 45 -6.25 -10.96 0.40
N LEU A 46 -5.00 -10.59 0.12
CA LEU A 46 -4.59 -9.21 -0.18
C LEU A 46 -5.19 -8.72 -1.50
N ASP A 47 -5.29 -9.58 -2.51
CA ASP A 47 -5.82 -9.24 -3.83
C ASP A 47 -7.34 -9.08 -3.83
N SER A 48 -8.04 -9.77 -2.92
CA SER A 48 -9.48 -9.57 -2.69
C SER A 48 -9.85 -8.12 -2.36
N GLY A 49 -8.88 -7.31 -1.88
CA GLY A 49 -9.09 -5.90 -1.54
C GLY A 49 -10.06 -5.69 -0.38
N SER A 50 -10.37 -6.73 0.40
CA SER A 50 -11.31 -6.66 1.52
C SER A 50 -10.62 -6.27 2.82
N MET A 51 -11.22 -5.32 3.56
CA MET A 51 -10.80 -5.01 4.94
C MET A 51 -10.96 -6.20 5.88
N GLU A 52 -11.97 -7.04 5.66
CA GLU A 52 -12.18 -8.26 6.43
C GLU A 52 -11.05 -9.28 6.18
N ALA A 53 -10.67 -9.48 4.92
CA ALA A 53 -9.57 -10.38 4.55
C ALA A 53 -8.24 -9.93 5.18
N MET A 54 -7.93 -8.63 5.11
CA MET A 54 -6.75 -8.07 5.75
C MET A 54 -6.81 -8.12 7.29
N THR A 55 -8.00 -8.03 7.88
CA THR A 55 -8.20 -8.23 9.32
C THR A 55 -7.93 -9.69 9.71
N GLY A 56 -8.36 -10.65 8.89
CA GLY A 56 -8.03 -12.07 9.05
C GLY A 56 -6.52 -12.34 9.02
N LEU A 57 -5.79 -11.61 8.17
CA LEU A 57 -4.32 -11.61 8.12
C LEU A 57 -3.66 -10.87 9.30
N GLY A 58 -4.43 -10.19 10.15
CA GLY A 58 -3.90 -9.41 11.28
C GLY A 58 -3.25 -8.09 10.88
N VAL A 59 -3.60 -7.55 9.70
CA VAL A 59 -3.09 -6.26 9.22
C VAL A 59 -3.72 -5.13 10.01
N HIS A 60 -2.93 -4.17 10.49
CA HIS A 60 -3.44 -3.05 11.28
C HIS A 60 -4.37 -2.13 10.45
N PRO A 61 -5.48 -1.59 10.99
CA PRO A 61 -6.44 -0.77 10.24
C PRO A 61 -5.84 0.39 9.44
N ASN A 62 -4.88 1.13 10.01
CA ASN A 62 -4.14 2.18 9.28
C ASN A 62 -3.42 1.65 8.03
N LEU A 63 -2.84 0.45 8.08
CA LEU A 63 -2.16 -0.17 6.95
C LEU A 63 -3.14 -0.76 5.94
N GLN A 64 -4.30 -1.24 6.39
CA GLN A 64 -5.39 -1.64 5.49
C GLN A 64 -5.81 -0.48 4.58
N MET A 65 -6.06 0.70 5.16
CA MET A 65 -6.45 1.88 4.39
C MET A 65 -5.37 2.31 3.38
N LYS A 66 -4.09 2.21 3.76
CA LYS A 66 -2.96 2.50 2.86
C LYS A 66 -2.87 1.49 1.73
N TYR A 67 -3.04 0.21 2.03
CA TYR A 67 -3.05 -0.85 1.03
C TYR A 67 -4.17 -0.65 0.00
N LEU A 68 -5.39 -0.35 0.45
CA LEU A 68 -6.51 -0.08 -0.47
C LEU A 68 -6.21 1.12 -1.36
N ARG A 69 -5.61 2.18 -0.83
CA ARG A 69 -5.18 3.33 -1.66
C ARG A 69 -4.14 2.93 -2.70
N LEU A 70 -3.16 2.10 -2.35
CA LEU A 70 -2.17 1.60 -3.31
C LEU A 70 -2.83 0.78 -4.44
N ARG A 71 -3.82 -0.07 -4.11
CA ARG A 71 -4.47 -0.96 -5.08
C ARG A 71 -5.56 -0.29 -5.94
N HIS A 72 -6.29 0.69 -5.41
CA HIS A 72 -7.39 1.35 -6.12
C HIS A 72 -6.95 2.53 -7.00
N SER A 73 -5.67 2.88 -6.98
CA SER A 73 -5.20 4.11 -7.56
C SER A 73 -4.74 3.98 -9.01
N GLY A 74 -5.42 3.09 -9.76
CA GLY A 74 -5.35 2.99 -11.22
C GLY A 74 -5.84 4.28 -11.88
N GLY A 75 -4.94 5.27 -11.95
CA GLY A 75 -5.13 6.60 -12.53
C GLY A 75 -4.36 7.70 -11.79
N ASP A 76 -4.37 7.68 -10.45
CA ASP A 76 -3.86 8.76 -9.59
C ASP A 76 -2.90 8.30 -8.47
N GLY A 77 -2.52 7.02 -8.42
CA GLY A 77 -1.70 6.45 -7.33
C GLY A 77 -0.32 7.03 -7.20
N ALA A 78 0.27 7.36 -8.35
CA ALA A 78 1.54 8.07 -8.43
C ALA A 78 1.46 9.50 -7.85
N LYS A 79 0.29 10.16 -7.87
CA LYS A 79 0.13 11.51 -7.32
C LYS A 79 0.09 11.54 -5.79
N LEU A 80 -0.21 10.43 -5.12
CA LEU A 80 -0.39 10.40 -3.66
C LEU A 80 0.88 10.06 -2.87
N VAL A 81 1.95 9.62 -3.54
CA VAL A 81 3.26 9.40 -2.92
C VAL A 81 4.13 10.68 -3.00
N GLY A 82 3.68 11.73 -3.70
CA GLY A 82 4.46 12.98 -3.84
C GLY A 82 3.71 14.28 -4.14
N ALA A 83 2.37 14.31 -4.10
CA ALA A 83 1.59 15.54 -4.21
C ALA A 83 0.28 15.41 -3.41
N GLY A 84 0.42 15.19 -2.10
CA GLY A 84 -0.71 15.19 -1.18
C GLY A 84 -1.19 16.61 -0.83
N PRO A 85 -2.37 16.75 -0.19
CA PRO A 85 -2.81 18.01 0.41
C PRO A 85 -1.77 18.62 1.37
N LEU A 86 -0.91 17.78 1.95
CA LEU A 86 0.19 18.19 2.80
C LEU A 86 1.32 18.86 1.99
N ASP A 87 1.67 18.34 0.82
CA ASP A 87 2.70 18.94 -0.04
C ASP A 87 2.22 20.30 -0.57
N ALA A 88 0.96 20.37 -1.02
CA ALA A 88 0.31 21.62 -1.41
C ALA A 88 0.23 22.64 -0.24
N TYR A 89 0.10 22.15 0.99
CA TYR A 89 0.15 22.99 2.19
C TYR A 89 1.57 23.46 2.50
N LEU A 90 2.58 22.58 2.36
CA LEU A 90 3.99 22.91 2.58
C LEU A 90 4.51 23.90 1.54
N ASP A 91 4.16 23.74 0.26
CA ASP A 91 4.47 24.69 -0.81
C ASP A 91 3.90 26.08 -0.47
N ARG A 92 2.65 26.13 -0.03
CA ARG A 92 1.99 27.38 0.40
C ARG A 92 2.64 28.02 1.64
N LEU A 93 3.31 27.23 2.48
CA LEU A 93 3.92 27.70 3.72
C LEU A 93 5.37 28.16 3.54
N LEU A 94 6.05 27.63 2.51
CA LEU A 94 7.45 27.91 2.18
C LEU A 94 7.59 29.03 1.15
N GLU A 95 6.54 29.34 0.39
CA GLU A 95 6.42 30.60 -0.35
C GLU A 95 6.10 31.75 0.63
N ARG A 96 7.00 32.76 0.72
CA ARG A 96 6.82 33.99 1.50
C ARG A 96 5.69 34.87 0.96
#